data_AF-A0A2R7SW52-F1
#
_entry.id   AF-A0A2R7SW52-F1
#
_cell.length_a   1.000
_cell.length_b   1.000
_cell.length_c   1.000
_cell.angle_alpha   90.00
_cell.angle_beta   90.00
_cell.angle_gamma   90.00
#
_symmetry.space_group_name_H-M   'P 1'
#
loop_
_entity.id
_entity.type
_entity.pdbx_description
1 polymer ?
#
loop_
_entity_poly.entity_id
_entity_poly.type
_entity_poly.pdbx_seq_one_letter_code
_entity_poly.pdbx_strand_id
1 'polypeptide(L)'
;MGFAAVQFKANAAQQEATALDAGLPVITQAELLSERAYLAYNTGTAVGRLRLVETLDETSDIETTDIVVLTEVPLALSPVAGVILSEASTALSHVNLLAKGWGIPNLYVRDAHAQLRSLDGQWVRLKADAQRYTLSPATPAEATRARTATARVLKAPNLRQAALVPLERLRQRDAGACGGKAARLGSLESLRRTGQLPTNVAPVPDGFCIPFGQYAQFAAQPAVRTRIDQALQALEAATSRGERRDLLAALRADLQQMPVPEELASQWQARWEQQLGGDGVFVRSSSNSEDLANFSGAGLYTTVPNVRRQLADAVRTVWASVWNAEAFEA
;
A
#
# COMPACT_ATOMS: atom_id res chain seq x y z
N MET A 1 -45.27 22.78 -9.91
CA MET A 1 -44.18 21.87 -9.53
C MET A 1 -43.40 21.58 -10.80
N GLY A 2 -42.19 22.09 -10.93
CA GLY A 2 -41.32 21.76 -12.07
C GLY A 2 -40.62 20.43 -11.79
N PHE A 3 -40.54 19.55 -12.78
CA PHE A 3 -39.67 18.37 -12.70
C PHE A 3 -38.22 18.82 -12.61
N ALA A 4 -37.39 18.07 -11.90
CA ALA A 4 -35.94 18.30 -11.88
C ALA A 4 -35.39 18.21 -13.32
N ALA A 5 -34.36 19.02 -13.61
CA ALA A 5 -33.71 18.98 -14.92
C ALA A 5 -33.11 17.58 -15.16
N VAL A 6 -33.29 17.05 -16.38
CA VAL A 6 -32.71 15.75 -16.75
C VAL A 6 -31.20 15.91 -16.84
N GLN A 7 -30.46 15.11 -16.08
CA GLN A 7 -29.00 15.08 -16.09
C GLN A 7 -28.51 13.72 -16.58
N PHE A 8 -27.40 13.72 -17.32
CA PHE A 8 -26.74 12.51 -17.78
C PHE A 8 -25.85 11.94 -16.69
N LYS A 9 -26.11 10.70 -16.26
CA LYS A 9 -25.24 10.01 -15.29
C LYS A 9 -24.02 9.42 -15.97
N ALA A 10 -22.86 10.05 -15.83
CA ALA A 10 -21.60 9.49 -16.31
C ALA A 10 -21.12 8.36 -15.40
N ASN A 11 -20.72 7.23 -16.01
CA ASN A 11 -20.15 6.08 -15.30
C ASN A 11 -18.64 5.89 -15.57
N ALA A 12 -18.04 6.75 -16.38
CA ALA A 12 -16.60 6.78 -16.67
C ALA A 12 -16.15 8.20 -17.04
N ALA A 13 -14.87 8.53 -16.79
CA ALA A 13 -14.30 9.85 -17.10
C ALA A 13 -14.45 10.24 -18.58
N GLN A 14 -14.34 9.25 -19.48
CA GLN A 14 -14.53 9.50 -20.92
C GLN A 14 -15.99 9.85 -21.26
N GLN A 15 -16.97 9.27 -20.56
CA GLN A 15 -18.39 9.59 -20.74
C GLN A 15 -18.71 10.99 -20.21
N GLU A 16 -18.10 11.36 -19.08
CA GLU A 16 -18.21 12.70 -18.51
C GLU A 16 -17.64 13.75 -19.47
N ALA A 17 -16.40 13.58 -19.93
CA ALA A 17 -15.77 14.47 -20.90
C ALA A 17 -16.61 14.62 -22.18
N THR A 18 -17.09 13.50 -22.74
CA THR A 18 -17.94 13.52 -23.94
C THR A 18 -19.27 14.26 -23.71
N ALA A 19 -19.88 14.09 -22.54
CA ALA A 19 -21.14 14.74 -22.22
C ALA A 19 -20.97 16.26 -21.96
N LEU A 20 -19.86 16.65 -21.33
CA LEU A 20 -19.48 18.06 -21.16
C LEU A 20 -19.21 18.74 -22.50
N ASP A 21 -18.47 18.09 -23.40
CA ASP A 21 -18.22 18.59 -24.76
C ASP A 21 -19.52 18.73 -25.58
N ALA A 22 -20.50 17.85 -25.33
CA ALA A 22 -21.82 17.90 -25.94
C ALA A 22 -22.78 18.93 -25.28
N GLY A 23 -22.33 19.65 -24.25
CA GLY A 23 -23.15 20.62 -23.51
C GLY A 23 -24.30 19.99 -22.71
N LEU A 24 -24.22 18.68 -22.42
CA LEU A 24 -25.21 17.98 -21.62
C LEU A 24 -24.93 18.22 -20.13
N PRO A 25 -25.94 18.56 -19.32
CA PRO A 25 -25.76 18.62 -17.88
C PRO A 25 -25.46 17.21 -17.35
N VAL A 26 -24.29 17.04 -16.74
CA VAL A 26 -23.80 15.76 -16.21
C VAL A 26 -24.07 15.70 -14.70
N ILE A 27 -24.29 14.49 -14.19
CA ILE A 27 -24.22 14.18 -12.77
C ILE A 27 -23.32 12.96 -12.56
N THR A 28 -22.36 13.09 -11.65
CA THR A 28 -21.42 12.04 -11.30
C THR A 28 -21.98 11.12 -10.22
N GLN A 29 -21.41 9.91 -10.10
CA GLN A 29 -21.75 9.01 -9.00
C GLN A 29 -21.41 9.63 -7.63
N ALA A 30 -20.35 10.44 -7.55
CA ALA A 30 -19.97 11.17 -6.34
C ALA A 30 -21.03 12.20 -5.95
N GLU A 31 -21.51 13.02 -6.89
CA GLU A 31 -22.55 14.02 -6.64
C GLU A 31 -23.87 13.39 -6.17
N LEU A 32 -24.29 12.28 -6.77
CA LEU A 32 -25.47 11.52 -6.29
C LEU A 32 -25.30 11.00 -4.85
N LEU A 33 -24.09 10.59 -4.47
CA LEU A 33 -23.79 10.13 -3.11
C LEU A 33 -23.71 11.32 -2.13
N SER A 34 -23.25 12.47 -2.62
CA SER A 34 -23.10 13.70 -1.85
C SER A 34 -24.43 14.28 -1.37
N GLU A 35 -25.59 13.85 -1.90
CA GLU A 35 -26.91 14.20 -1.34
C GLU A 35 -27.12 13.64 0.08
N ARG A 36 -26.39 12.59 0.44
CA ARG A 36 -26.43 12.03 1.80
C ARG A 36 -25.54 12.86 2.73
N ALA A 37 -25.92 12.95 4.01
CA ALA A 37 -25.07 13.55 5.04
C ALA A 37 -23.97 12.59 5.54
N TYR A 38 -24.16 11.28 5.31
CA TYR A 38 -23.29 10.22 5.80
C TYR A 38 -23.27 9.02 4.85
N LEU A 39 -22.10 8.41 4.68
CA LEU A 39 -21.94 7.12 4.02
C LEU A 39 -20.81 6.32 4.68
N ALA A 40 -21.08 5.08 5.07
CA ALA A 40 -20.05 4.15 5.53
C ALA A 40 -19.42 3.41 4.32
N TYR A 41 -18.13 3.60 4.07
CA TYR A 41 -17.38 2.79 3.11
C TYR A 41 -16.83 1.51 3.76
N ASN A 42 -16.37 1.64 5.00
CA ASN A 42 -15.98 0.51 5.84
C ASN A 42 -16.43 0.79 7.29
N THR A 43 -17.26 -0.10 7.84
CA THR A 43 -17.70 -0.02 9.23
C THR A 43 -16.59 -0.48 10.17
N GLY A 44 -16.56 0.04 11.39
CA GLY A 44 -15.53 -0.35 12.35
C GLY A 44 -15.48 0.57 13.56
N THR A 45 -14.51 0.32 14.43
CA THR A 45 -14.20 1.19 15.55
C THR A 45 -12.70 1.41 15.59
N ALA A 46 -12.30 2.66 15.84
CA ALA A 46 -10.91 3.05 16.01
C ALA A 46 -10.78 4.05 17.16
N VAL A 47 -9.63 4.02 17.82
CA VAL A 47 -9.21 5.08 18.72
C VAL A 47 -7.98 5.71 18.10
N GLY A 48 -7.99 7.03 17.95
CA GLY A 48 -6.90 7.75 17.32
C GLY A 48 -6.97 9.24 17.59
N ARG A 49 -5.89 9.95 17.26
CA ARG A 49 -5.88 11.41 17.28
C ARG A 49 -6.51 11.93 16.01
N LEU A 50 -7.54 12.76 16.12
CA LEU A 50 -8.20 13.34 14.96
C LEU A 50 -7.27 14.39 14.32
N ARG A 51 -7.08 14.31 13.00
CA ARG A 51 -6.27 15.28 12.25
C ARG A 51 -7.03 15.77 11.04
N LEU A 52 -7.19 17.08 10.95
CA LEU A 52 -7.73 17.76 9.78
C LEU A 52 -6.61 18.02 8.78
N VAL A 53 -6.78 17.55 7.55
CA VAL A 53 -5.77 17.63 6.49
C VAL A 53 -6.40 18.33 5.31
N GLU A 54 -5.97 19.56 5.07
CA GLU A 54 -6.49 20.40 3.99
C GLU A 54 -5.72 20.14 2.69
N THR A 55 -4.41 19.89 2.77
CA THR A 55 -3.55 19.67 1.60
C THR A 55 -2.68 18.43 1.70
N LEU A 56 -2.27 17.88 0.56
CA LEU A 56 -1.44 16.68 0.47
C LEU A 56 -0.06 16.82 1.14
N ASP A 57 0.47 18.04 1.26
CA ASP A 57 1.77 18.29 1.90
C ASP A 57 1.71 18.20 3.43
N GLU A 58 0.52 18.42 4.02
CA GLU A 58 0.22 18.21 5.45
C GLU A 58 0.08 16.72 5.81
N THR A 59 0.30 15.80 4.85
CA THR A 59 0.33 14.37 5.17
C THR A 59 1.63 13.93 5.84
N SER A 60 2.64 14.81 5.86
CA SER A 60 3.97 14.53 6.40
C SER A 60 4.03 14.46 7.93
N ASP A 61 2.98 14.86 8.65
CA ASP A 61 2.87 14.81 10.12
C ASP A 61 1.73 13.92 10.64
N ILE A 62 0.98 13.28 9.74
CA ILE A 62 -0.01 12.24 10.08
C ILE A 62 0.73 11.05 10.73
N GLU A 63 0.16 10.34 11.67
CA GLU A 63 0.71 9.12 12.28
C GLU A 63 -0.19 7.90 12.02
N THR A 64 0.33 6.68 12.22
CA THR A 64 -0.49 5.45 12.12
C THR A 64 -1.64 5.39 13.14
N THR A 65 -1.54 6.18 14.20
CA THR A 65 -2.59 6.32 15.22
C THR A 65 -3.59 7.43 14.92
N ASP A 66 -3.44 8.17 13.82
CA ASP A 66 -4.33 9.28 13.51
C ASP A 66 -5.62 8.81 12.82
N ILE A 67 -6.70 9.54 13.05
CA ILE A 67 -7.94 9.47 12.29
C ILE A 67 -7.97 10.72 11.43
N VAL A 68 -7.81 10.56 10.12
CA VAL A 68 -7.62 11.69 9.20
C VAL A 68 -8.93 12.13 8.60
N VAL A 69 -9.18 13.44 8.62
CA VAL A 69 -10.28 14.11 7.93
C VAL A 69 -9.70 14.73 6.67
N LEU A 70 -10.04 14.17 5.52
CA LEU A 70 -9.51 14.57 4.22
C LEU A 70 -10.58 15.34 3.45
N THR A 71 -10.19 16.44 2.82
CA THR A 71 -11.07 17.15 1.87
C THR A 71 -11.11 16.40 0.55
N GLU A 72 -9.93 16.04 0.02
CA GLU A 72 -9.76 15.29 -1.21
C GLU A 72 -9.06 13.94 -0.99
N VAL A 73 -9.24 13.01 -1.92
CA VAL A 73 -8.63 11.68 -1.84
C VAL A 73 -7.19 11.77 -2.34
N PRO A 74 -6.17 11.54 -1.50
CA PRO A 74 -4.78 11.60 -1.92
C PRO A 74 -4.44 10.47 -2.90
N LEU A 75 -3.45 10.71 -3.77
CA LEU A 75 -2.89 9.68 -4.66
C LEU A 75 -2.30 8.50 -3.88
N ALA A 76 -1.74 8.77 -2.70
CA ALA A 76 -1.23 7.77 -1.76
C ALA A 76 -1.55 8.20 -0.33
N LEU A 77 -1.94 7.23 0.51
CA LEU A 77 -2.19 7.45 1.93
C LEU A 77 -1.37 6.43 2.71
N SER A 78 -0.54 6.89 3.65
CA SER A 78 0.12 6.00 4.61
C SER A 78 -0.91 5.39 5.58
N PRO A 79 -0.64 4.23 6.21
CA PRO A 79 -1.59 3.65 7.15
C PRO A 79 -1.94 4.60 8.29
N VAL A 80 -3.23 4.61 8.65
CA VAL A 80 -3.86 5.45 9.68
C VAL A 80 -4.88 4.62 10.46
N ALA A 81 -5.37 5.12 11.60
CA ALA A 81 -6.36 4.44 12.42
C ALA A 81 -7.80 4.59 11.88
N GLY A 82 -8.08 5.61 11.07
CA GLY A 82 -9.38 5.82 10.44
C GLY A 82 -9.35 6.93 9.38
N VAL A 83 -10.34 6.92 8.47
CA VAL A 83 -10.48 7.93 7.41
C VAL A 83 -11.89 8.51 7.40
N ILE A 84 -11.98 9.83 7.34
CA ILE A 84 -13.22 10.60 7.17
C ILE A 84 -13.05 11.48 5.94
N LEU A 85 -13.85 11.28 4.91
CA LEU A 85 -13.85 12.11 3.70
C LEU A 85 -14.91 13.21 3.81
N SER A 86 -14.54 14.45 3.47
CA SER A 86 -15.48 15.58 3.39
C SER A 86 -16.26 15.60 2.08
N GLU A 87 -15.75 14.91 1.05
CA GLU A 87 -16.41 14.73 -0.24
C GLU A 87 -16.73 13.25 -0.50
N ALA A 88 -17.88 13.00 -1.12
CA ALA A 88 -18.32 11.65 -1.38
C ALA A 88 -17.49 11.01 -2.50
N SER A 89 -16.90 9.85 -2.23
CA SER A 89 -16.20 9.01 -3.20
C SER A 89 -16.97 7.72 -3.53
N THR A 90 -16.51 6.99 -4.53
CA THR A 90 -17.08 5.67 -4.88
C THR A 90 -16.45 4.57 -4.03
N ALA A 91 -17.19 3.50 -3.75
CA ALA A 91 -16.70 2.40 -2.90
C ALA A 91 -15.44 1.69 -3.43
N LEU A 92 -15.16 1.79 -4.73
CA LEU A 92 -13.99 1.20 -5.39
C LEU A 92 -12.80 2.17 -5.53
N SER A 93 -12.89 3.38 -4.95
CA SER A 93 -11.76 4.29 -4.94
C SER A 93 -10.56 3.70 -4.19
N HIS A 94 -9.35 4.13 -4.58
CA HIS A 94 -8.10 3.56 -4.07
C HIS A 94 -8.04 3.60 -2.53
N VAL A 95 -8.36 4.74 -1.92
CA VAL A 95 -8.39 4.90 -0.45
C VAL A 95 -9.44 4.01 0.21
N ASN A 96 -10.61 3.82 -0.42
CA ASN A 96 -11.64 2.94 0.12
C ASN A 96 -11.19 1.47 0.16
N LEU A 97 -10.47 1.03 -0.87
CA LEU A 97 -9.87 -0.31 -0.91
C LEU A 97 -8.72 -0.45 0.09
N LEU A 98 -7.86 0.57 0.24
CA LEU A 98 -6.78 0.60 1.23
C LEU A 98 -7.31 0.49 2.66
N ALA A 99 -8.24 1.38 3.03
CA ALA A 99 -8.83 1.41 4.37
C ALA A 99 -9.54 0.08 4.73
N LYS A 100 -10.23 -0.52 3.76
CA LYS A 100 -10.80 -1.86 3.91
C LYS A 100 -9.72 -2.93 4.11
N GLY A 101 -8.63 -2.85 3.36
CA GLY A 101 -7.47 -3.74 3.49
C GLY A 101 -6.75 -3.65 4.84
N TRP A 102 -6.72 -2.46 5.45
CA TRP A 102 -6.20 -2.24 6.79
C TRP A 102 -7.21 -2.58 7.90
N GLY A 103 -8.49 -2.79 7.55
CA GLY A 103 -9.54 -3.09 8.52
C GLY A 103 -9.96 -1.90 9.38
N ILE A 104 -9.81 -0.67 8.88
CA ILE A 104 -10.08 0.56 9.63
C ILE A 104 -11.41 1.19 9.23
N PRO A 105 -12.11 1.92 10.13
CA PRO A 105 -13.31 2.66 9.76
C PRO A 105 -12.99 3.70 8.69
N ASN A 106 -13.84 3.74 7.67
CA ASN A 106 -13.74 4.69 6.56
C ASN A 106 -15.13 5.14 6.13
N LEU A 107 -15.35 6.45 6.11
CA LEU A 107 -16.67 7.03 5.93
C LEU A 107 -16.60 8.40 5.26
N TYR A 108 -17.69 8.79 4.62
CA TYR A 108 -17.94 10.16 4.18
C TYR A 108 -18.89 10.84 5.15
N VAL A 109 -18.58 12.09 5.49
CA VAL A 109 -19.41 13.01 6.27
C VAL A 109 -19.44 14.34 5.55
N ARG A 110 -20.65 14.82 5.23
CA ARG A 110 -20.83 16.14 4.63
C ARG A 110 -20.21 17.19 5.55
N ASP A 111 -19.43 18.12 4.99
CA ASP A 111 -18.80 19.23 5.72
C ASP A 111 -17.98 18.78 6.94
N ALA A 112 -17.36 17.60 6.88
CA ALA A 112 -16.63 17.01 8.00
C ALA A 112 -15.58 17.96 8.58
N HIS A 113 -14.84 18.65 7.72
CA HIS A 113 -13.81 19.60 8.14
C HIS A 113 -14.37 20.71 9.04
N ALA A 114 -15.51 21.30 8.67
CA ALA A 114 -16.18 22.34 9.46
C ALA A 114 -16.77 21.77 10.76
N GLN A 115 -17.42 20.60 10.69
CA GLN A 115 -18.06 19.96 11.85
C GLN A 115 -17.07 19.49 12.90
N LEU A 116 -15.87 19.07 12.48
CA LEU A 116 -14.90 18.40 13.34
C LEU A 116 -13.72 19.29 13.75
N ARG A 117 -13.71 20.57 13.34
CA ARG A 117 -12.62 21.52 13.62
C ARG A 117 -12.31 21.67 15.11
N SER A 118 -13.31 21.61 15.98
CA SER A 118 -13.12 21.70 17.44
C SER A 118 -12.43 20.48 18.05
N LEU A 119 -12.36 19.36 17.32
CA LEU A 119 -11.78 18.10 17.76
C LEU A 119 -10.39 17.85 17.15
N ASP A 120 -9.88 18.75 16.30
CA ASP A 120 -8.55 18.60 15.71
C ASP A 120 -7.47 18.49 16.81
N GLY A 121 -6.56 17.54 16.62
CA GLY A 121 -5.50 17.19 17.57
C GLY A 121 -5.97 16.40 18.81
N GLN A 122 -7.28 16.17 19.00
CA GLN A 122 -7.80 15.44 20.16
C GLN A 122 -7.84 13.94 19.92
N TRP A 123 -7.62 13.18 20.99
CA TRP A 123 -7.82 11.73 20.98
C TRP A 123 -9.31 11.40 21.05
N VAL A 124 -9.81 10.69 20.04
CA VAL A 124 -11.21 10.35 19.90
C VAL A 124 -11.39 8.85 19.65
N ARG A 125 -12.53 8.33 20.09
CA ARG A 125 -13.06 7.03 19.68
C ARG A 125 -14.05 7.25 18.56
N LEU A 126 -13.71 6.79 17.36
CA LEU A 126 -14.59 6.73 16.20
C LEU A 126 -15.27 5.37 16.16
N LYS A 127 -16.60 5.37 16.11
CA LYS A 127 -17.40 4.18 15.77
C LYS A 127 -18.24 4.50 14.54
N ALA A 128 -18.12 3.66 13.51
CA ALA A 128 -18.80 3.80 12.25
C ALA A 128 -19.64 2.53 11.98
N ASP A 129 -20.96 2.72 11.97
CA ASP A 129 -21.94 1.68 11.66
C ASP A 129 -22.59 2.00 10.31
N ALA A 130 -23.35 1.07 9.70
CA ALA A 130 -23.91 1.27 8.36
C ALA A 130 -24.80 2.52 8.18
N GLN A 131 -25.33 3.07 9.27
CA GLN A 131 -26.31 4.18 9.24
C GLN A 131 -25.80 5.47 9.89
N ARG A 132 -24.80 5.39 10.77
CA ARG A 132 -24.33 6.54 11.55
C ARG A 132 -22.89 6.34 12.01
N TYR A 133 -22.26 7.44 12.37
CA TYR A 133 -21.00 7.44 13.11
C TYR A 133 -21.16 8.14 14.47
N THR A 134 -20.26 7.85 15.40
CA THR A 134 -20.12 8.59 16.65
C THR A 134 -18.65 8.88 16.91
N LEU A 135 -18.36 10.11 17.30
CA LEU A 135 -17.07 10.53 17.84
C LEU A 135 -17.26 10.91 19.30
N SER A 136 -16.37 10.42 20.16
CA SER A 136 -16.36 10.78 21.59
C SER A 136 -14.93 10.84 22.10
N PRO A 137 -14.65 11.62 23.16
CA PRO A 137 -13.31 11.68 23.74
C PRO A 137 -12.80 10.28 24.13
N ALA A 138 -11.56 9.98 23.79
CA ALA A 138 -10.88 8.77 24.23
C ALA A 138 -10.20 9.00 25.58
N THR A 139 -10.25 7.98 26.44
CA THR A 139 -9.52 7.98 27.70
C THR A 139 -8.00 7.87 27.47
N PRO A 140 -7.16 8.36 28.39
CA PRO A 140 -5.71 8.18 28.29
C PRO A 140 -5.29 6.70 28.14
N ALA A 141 -6.00 5.78 28.80
CA ALA A 141 -5.76 4.35 28.67
C ALA A 141 -6.13 3.78 27.29
N GLU A 142 -7.18 4.30 26.65
CA GLU A 142 -7.51 3.96 25.26
C GLU A 142 -6.44 4.50 24.30
N ALA A 143 -5.97 5.74 24.49
CA ALA A 143 -4.92 6.34 23.67
C ALA A 143 -3.59 5.57 23.79
N THR A 144 -3.17 5.20 25.01
CA THR A 144 -1.96 4.38 25.21
C THR A 144 -2.09 3.01 24.56
N ARG A 145 -3.26 2.36 24.68
CA ARG A 145 -3.50 1.06 24.01
C ARG A 145 -3.47 1.17 22.49
N ALA A 146 -4.03 2.24 21.92
CA ALA A 146 -3.98 2.47 20.48
C ALA A 146 -2.53 2.62 19.99
N ARG A 147 -1.69 3.33 20.75
CA ARG A 147 -0.25 3.49 20.45
C ARG A 147 0.55 2.20 20.55
N THR A 148 0.18 1.28 21.43
CA THR A 148 0.89 -0.01 21.58
C THR A 148 0.35 -1.10 20.67
N ALA A 149 -0.93 -1.06 20.31
CA ALA A 149 -1.58 -2.03 19.43
C ALA A 149 -1.09 -1.97 17.97
N THR A 150 -0.50 -0.85 17.55
CA THR A 150 0.07 -0.68 16.20
C THR A 150 1.38 -1.46 15.99
N ALA A 151 2.01 -1.98 17.05
CA ALA A 151 3.21 -2.80 16.94
C ALA A 151 2.88 -4.18 16.32
N ARG A 152 2.92 -4.27 14.99
CA ARG A 152 2.73 -5.53 14.26
C ARG A 152 3.96 -6.42 14.43
N VAL A 153 3.74 -7.67 14.84
CA VAL A 153 4.80 -8.68 14.87
C VAL A 153 5.01 -9.19 13.44
N LEU A 154 6.06 -8.71 12.80
CA LEU A 154 6.51 -9.26 11.52
C LEU A 154 7.05 -10.67 11.71
N LYS A 155 6.64 -11.60 10.82
CA LYS A 155 7.26 -12.93 10.79
C LYS A 155 8.68 -12.81 10.26
N ALA A 156 9.64 -13.35 11.01
CA ALA A 156 11.04 -13.36 10.59
C ALA A 156 11.18 -14.11 9.24
N PRO A 157 11.85 -13.52 8.23
CA PRO A 157 12.07 -14.18 6.96
C PRO A 157 13.05 -15.35 7.10
N ASN A 158 12.87 -16.40 6.30
CA ASN A 158 13.81 -17.50 6.15
C ASN A 158 14.98 -17.07 5.26
N LEU A 159 16.07 -16.63 5.90
CA LEU A 159 17.29 -16.20 5.20
C LEU A 159 18.21 -17.34 4.77
N ARG A 160 17.94 -18.59 5.20
CA ARG A 160 18.79 -19.75 4.87
C ARG A 160 18.58 -20.23 3.43
N GLN A 161 17.46 -19.89 2.82
CA GLN A 161 17.17 -20.25 1.43
C GLN A 161 17.70 -19.18 0.49
N ALA A 162 18.73 -19.54 -0.29
CA ALA A 162 19.35 -18.64 -1.27
C ALA A 162 19.13 -19.11 -2.72
N ALA A 163 18.61 -20.31 -2.97
CA ALA A 163 18.37 -20.78 -4.33
C ALA A 163 17.13 -20.12 -4.95
N LEU A 164 17.23 -19.70 -6.22
CA LEU A 164 16.09 -19.21 -6.99
C LEU A 164 14.98 -20.27 -7.06
N VAL A 165 13.73 -19.85 -6.88
CA VAL A 165 12.58 -20.76 -6.86
C VAL A 165 11.68 -20.48 -8.05
N PRO A 166 11.56 -21.40 -9.02
CA PRO A 166 10.65 -21.18 -10.14
C PRO A 166 9.19 -21.19 -9.71
N LEU A 167 8.36 -20.43 -10.42
CA LEU A 167 6.94 -20.25 -10.13
C LEU A 167 6.20 -21.58 -10.03
N GLU A 168 6.50 -22.52 -10.93
CA GLU A 168 5.91 -23.86 -10.93
C GLU A 168 6.14 -24.65 -9.63
N ARG A 169 7.20 -24.34 -8.87
CA ARG A 169 7.55 -24.98 -7.60
C ARG A 169 7.10 -24.19 -6.37
N LEU A 170 6.81 -22.90 -6.52
CA LEU A 170 6.37 -22.04 -5.42
C LEU A 170 5.02 -22.50 -4.85
N ARG A 171 4.94 -22.61 -3.52
CA ARG A 171 3.73 -22.94 -2.76
C ARG A 171 3.64 -22.04 -1.52
N GLN A 172 2.51 -22.08 -0.81
CA GLN A 172 2.31 -21.31 0.43
C GLN A 172 3.42 -21.52 1.48
N ARG A 173 4.00 -22.73 1.55
CA ARG A 173 5.12 -23.02 2.46
C ARG A 173 6.39 -22.19 2.18
N ASP A 174 6.54 -21.69 0.95
CA ASP A 174 7.70 -20.93 0.52
C ASP A 174 7.55 -19.42 0.83
N ALA A 175 6.40 -18.99 1.36
CA ALA A 175 6.15 -17.60 1.74
C ALA A 175 7.21 -17.05 2.71
N GLY A 176 7.73 -17.90 3.60
CA GLY A 176 8.81 -17.52 4.51
C GLY A 176 10.11 -17.12 3.81
N ALA A 177 10.38 -17.60 2.60
CA ALA A 177 11.58 -17.29 1.83
C ALA A 177 11.34 -16.36 0.63
N CYS A 178 10.12 -16.33 0.10
CA CYS A 178 9.77 -15.64 -1.15
C CYS A 178 8.66 -14.59 -0.99
N GLY A 179 8.08 -14.46 0.20
CA GLY A 179 6.97 -13.55 0.50
C GLY A 179 5.62 -14.05 -0.02
N GLY A 180 4.58 -13.36 0.45
CA GLY A 180 3.19 -13.77 0.28
C GLY A 180 2.68 -13.76 -1.15
N LYS A 181 3.01 -12.71 -1.92
CA LYS A 181 2.60 -12.56 -3.32
C LYS A 181 3.15 -13.69 -4.19
N ALA A 182 4.46 -13.95 -4.10
CA ALA A 182 5.10 -14.99 -4.89
C ALA A 182 4.55 -16.38 -4.54
N ALA A 183 4.40 -16.69 -3.25
CA ALA A 183 3.84 -17.96 -2.79
C ALA A 183 2.39 -18.17 -3.26
N ARG A 184 1.55 -17.12 -3.20
CA ARG A 184 0.17 -17.14 -3.73
C ARG A 184 0.12 -17.32 -5.23
N LEU A 185 1.00 -16.64 -5.99
CA LEU A 185 1.08 -16.80 -7.44
C LEU A 185 1.46 -18.24 -7.83
N GLY A 186 2.42 -18.84 -7.12
CA GLY A 186 2.81 -20.24 -7.34
C GLY A 186 1.70 -21.23 -6.97
N SER A 187 0.93 -20.95 -5.91
CA SER A 187 -0.27 -21.73 -5.59
C SER A 187 -1.33 -21.65 -6.68
N LEU A 188 -1.60 -20.45 -7.24
CA LEU A 188 -2.53 -20.28 -8.36
C LEU A 188 -2.07 -21.05 -9.60
N GLU A 189 -0.78 -20.97 -9.94
CA GLU A 189 -0.25 -21.72 -11.08
C GLU A 189 -0.33 -23.25 -10.87
N SER A 190 -0.08 -23.72 -9.64
CA SER A 190 -0.26 -25.12 -9.30
C SER A 190 -1.71 -25.57 -9.50
N LEU A 191 -2.69 -24.81 -9.00
CA LEU A 191 -4.10 -25.14 -9.13
C LEU A 191 -4.57 -25.10 -10.59
N ARG A 192 -4.02 -24.17 -11.38
CA ARG A 192 -4.26 -24.10 -12.83
C ARG A 192 -3.76 -25.36 -13.54
N ARG A 193 -2.51 -25.78 -13.28
CA ARG A 193 -1.91 -26.97 -13.91
C ARG A 193 -2.58 -28.27 -13.50
N THR A 194 -3.12 -28.35 -12.28
CA THR A 194 -3.86 -29.53 -11.80
C THR A 194 -5.34 -29.54 -12.20
N GLY A 195 -5.81 -28.56 -12.98
CA GLY A 195 -7.19 -28.49 -13.44
C GLY A 195 -8.20 -28.15 -12.34
N GLN A 196 -7.74 -27.58 -11.22
CA GLN A 196 -8.58 -27.19 -10.08
C GLN A 196 -9.12 -25.76 -10.21
N LEU A 197 -8.65 -24.99 -11.19
CA LEU A 197 -9.23 -23.69 -11.54
C LEU A 197 -10.15 -23.81 -12.75
N PRO A 198 -11.22 -23.00 -12.81
CA PRO A 198 -12.07 -22.89 -14.00
C PRO A 198 -11.27 -22.58 -15.27
N THR A 199 -11.76 -23.05 -16.43
CA THR A 199 -11.09 -22.89 -17.73
C THR A 199 -11.05 -21.45 -18.23
N ASN A 200 -11.83 -20.54 -17.62
CA ASN A 200 -11.87 -19.12 -17.94
C ASN A 200 -10.94 -18.24 -17.08
N VAL A 201 -10.03 -18.85 -16.29
CA VAL A 201 -9.03 -18.09 -15.54
C VAL A 201 -7.90 -17.66 -16.47
N ALA A 202 -7.53 -16.38 -16.39
CA ALA A 202 -6.41 -15.84 -17.14
C ALA A 202 -5.11 -16.64 -16.87
N PRO A 203 -4.26 -16.87 -17.88
CA PRO A 203 -3.01 -17.59 -17.68
C PRO A 203 -2.14 -16.83 -16.67
N VAL A 204 -1.46 -17.57 -15.80
CA VAL A 204 -0.46 -17.00 -14.91
C VAL A 204 0.86 -16.92 -15.70
N PRO A 205 1.45 -15.73 -15.90
CA PRO A 205 2.74 -15.63 -16.56
C PRO A 205 3.82 -16.36 -15.77
N ASP A 206 4.72 -17.07 -16.47
CA ASP A 206 5.81 -17.79 -15.82
C ASP A 206 6.83 -16.81 -15.20
N GLY A 207 7.62 -17.30 -14.24
CA GLY A 207 8.62 -16.51 -13.53
C GLY A 207 9.38 -17.29 -12.47
N PHE A 208 10.17 -16.59 -11.67
CA PHE A 208 10.87 -17.15 -10.53
C PHE A 208 10.99 -16.13 -9.40
N CYS A 209 11.13 -16.62 -8.17
CA CYS A 209 11.42 -15.84 -6.98
C CYS A 209 12.93 -15.76 -6.76
N ILE A 210 13.39 -14.54 -6.45
CA ILE A 210 14.67 -14.28 -5.79
C ILE A 210 14.41 -14.28 -4.27
N PRO A 211 14.92 -15.24 -3.50
CA PRO A 211 14.55 -15.41 -2.10
C PRO A 211 15.22 -14.37 -1.18
N PHE A 212 14.65 -14.16 0.01
CA PHE A 212 15.16 -13.24 1.02
C PHE A 212 16.62 -13.49 1.42
N GLY A 213 17.08 -14.75 1.34
CA GLY A 213 18.49 -15.08 1.59
C GLY A 213 19.46 -14.35 0.66
N GLN A 214 19.08 -14.08 -0.59
CA GLN A 214 19.93 -13.31 -1.51
C GLN A 214 19.93 -11.82 -1.22
N TYR A 215 18.79 -11.25 -0.77
CA TYR A 215 18.78 -9.89 -0.24
C TYR A 215 19.68 -9.77 1.00
N ALA A 216 19.64 -10.77 1.89
CA ALA A 216 20.52 -10.79 3.06
C ALA A 216 22.00 -10.86 2.69
N GLN A 217 22.37 -11.60 1.64
CA GLN A 217 23.74 -11.61 1.11
C GLN A 217 24.16 -10.23 0.58
N PHE A 218 23.29 -9.56 -0.19
CA PHE A 218 23.53 -8.18 -0.63
C PHE A 218 23.68 -7.22 0.55
N ALA A 219 22.79 -7.29 1.54
CA ALA A 219 22.78 -6.45 2.73
C ALA A 219 23.97 -6.70 3.66
N ALA A 220 24.53 -7.91 3.66
CA ALA A 220 25.69 -8.28 4.46
C ALA A 220 27.02 -7.74 3.91
N GLN A 221 27.07 -7.22 2.68
CA GLN A 221 28.26 -6.58 2.14
C GLN A 221 28.68 -5.42 3.04
N PRO A 222 29.98 -5.27 3.39
CA PRO A 222 30.42 -4.26 4.36
C PRO A 222 29.93 -2.84 4.04
N ALA A 223 30.05 -2.40 2.78
CA ALA A 223 29.60 -1.07 2.37
C ALA A 223 28.08 -0.88 2.50
N VAL A 224 27.29 -1.90 2.14
CA VAL A 224 25.83 -1.87 2.24
C VAL A 224 25.41 -1.81 3.71
N ARG A 225 25.98 -2.68 4.54
CA ARG A 225 25.72 -2.72 5.97
C ARG A 225 26.05 -1.39 6.65
N THR A 226 27.24 -0.85 6.42
CA THR A 226 27.64 0.44 6.99
C THR A 226 26.67 1.55 6.62
N ARG A 227 26.20 1.59 5.36
CA ARG A 227 25.27 2.62 4.91
C ARG A 227 23.88 2.49 5.53
N ILE A 228 23.39 1.25 5.68
CA ILE A 228 22.14 0.96 6.39
C ILE A 228 22.26 1.35 7.85
N ASP A 229 23.33 0.96 8.54
CA ASP A 229 23.56 1.28 9.96
C ASP A 229 23.58 2.80 10.19
N GLN A 230 24.25 3.56 9.32
CA GLN A 230 24.25 5.04 9.35
C GLN A 230 22.86 5.62 9.13
N ALA A 231 22.09 5.07 8.19
CA ALA A 231 20.72 5.53 7.95
C ALA A 231 19.83 5.28 9.17
N LEU A 232 19.95 4.11 9.80
CA LEU A 232 19.18 3.76 10.99
C LEU A 232 19.48 4.71 12.15
N GLN A 233 20.75 5.03 12.40
CA GLN A 233 21.12 6.02 13.42
C GLN A 233 20.52 7.41 13.14
N ALA A 234 20.54 7.85 11.88
CA ALA A 234 19.92 9.12 11.51
C ALA A 234 18.39 9.08 11.65
N LEU A 235 17.76 7.96 11.30
CA LEU A 235 16.31 7.75 11.45
C LEU A 235 15.87 7.70 12.91
N GLU A 236 16.69 7.16 13.81
CA GLU A 236 16.45 7.18 15.26
C GLU A 236 16.49 8.61 15.83
N ALA A 237 17.36 9.46 15.29
CA ALA A 237 17.46 10.87 15.67
C ALA A 237 16.38 11.76 15.01
N ALA A 238 15.75 11.28 13.94
CA ALA A 238 14.79 12.06 13.16
C ALA A 238 13.50 12.34 13.95
N THR A 239 13.08 13.60 13.94
CA THR A 239 11.97 14.08 14.77
C THR A 239 10.65 14.28 14.01
N SER A 240 10.69 14.24 12.67
CA SER A 240 9.53 14.42 11.80
C SER A 240 9.47 13.35 10.71
N ARG A 241 8.29 13.04 10.15
CA ARG A 241 8.24 12.12 8.99
C ARG A 241 8.84 12.73 7.75
N GLY A 242 8.80 14.05 7.59
CA GLY A 242 9.46 14.74 6.47
C GLY A 242 10.97 14.46 6.46
N GLU A 243 11.63 14.61 7.61
CA GLU A 243 13.04 14.25 7.78
C GLU A 243 13.29 12.76 7.53
N ARG A 244 12.45 11.87 8.09
CA ARG A 244 12.56 10.42 7.84
C ARG A 244 12.40 10.07 6.36
N ARG A 245 11.45 10.69 5.66
CA ARG A 245 11.21 10.51 4.22
C ARG A 245 12.45 10.87 3.42
N ASP A 246 13.08 12.00 3.73
CA ASP A 246 14.25 12.48 3.01
C ASP A 246 15.48 11.59 3.29
N LEU A 247 15.68 11.15 4.53
CA LEU A 247 16.71 10.17 4.91
C LEU A 247 16.51 8.82 4.21
N LEU A 248 15.28 8.32 4.16
CA LEU A 248 14.90 7.09 3.46
C LEU A 248 15.09 7.22 1.95
N ALA A 249 14.77 8.38 1.37
CA ALA A 249 15.02 8.66 -0.04
C ALA A 249 16.52 8.62 -0.36
N ALA A 250 17.37 9.23 0.47
CA ALA A 250 18.82 9.17 0.33
C ALA A 250 19.35 7.74 0.45
N LEU A 251 18.89 6.97 1.45
CA LEU A 251 19.27 5.57 1.59
C LEU A 251 18.91 4.74 0.34
N ARG A 252 17.71 4.91 -0.20
CA ARG A 252 17.28 4.21 -1.43
C ARG A 252 18.19 4.54 -2.60
N ALA A 253 18.51 5.82 -2.81
CA ALA A 253 19.38 6.27 -3.89
C ALA A 253 20.77 5.62 -3.80
N ASP A 254 21.32 5.54 -2.59
CA ASP A 254 22.63 4.92 -2.36
C ASP A 254 22.60 3.41 -2.59
N LEU A 255 21.60 2.69 -2.03
CA LEU A 255 21.45 1.24 -2.20
C LEU A 255 21.27 0.84 -3.67
N GLN A 256 20.62 1.68 -4.48
CA GLN A 256 20.44 1.43 -5.91
C GLN A 256 21.75 1.52 -6.72
N GLN A 257 22.75 2.24 -6.22
CA GLN A 257 24.06 2.38 -6.85
C GLN A 257 25.08 1.33 -6.37
N MET A 258 24.80 0.65 -5.27
CA MET A 258 25.73 -0.35 -4.72
C MET A 258 25.77 -1.61 -5.59
N PRO A 259 26.95 -2.22 -5.78
CA PRO A 259 27.06 -3.43 -6.58
C PRO A 259 26.34 -4.60 -5.92
N VAL A 260 25.67 -5.40 -6.77
CA VAL A 260 25.20 -6.74 -6.37
C VAL A 260 26.38 -7.70 -6.56
N PRO A 261 26.56 -8.71 -5.68
CA PRO A 261 27.53 -9.77 -5.93
C PRO A 261 27.36 -10.37 -7.33
N GLU A 262 28.46 -10.45 -8.08
CA GLU A 262 28.46 -10.88 -9.49
C GLU A 262 27.84 -12.27 -9.69
N GLU A 263 28.06 -13.16 -8.72
CA GLU A 263 27.49 -14.50 -8.70
C GLU A 263 25.95 -14.46 -8.71
N LEU A 264 25.34 -13.59 -7.91
CA LEU A 264 23.88 -13.45 -7.85
C LEU A 264 23.33 -12.89 -9.16
N ALA A 265 23.95 -11.81 -9.66
CA ALA A 265 23.55 -11.19 -10.92
C ALA A 265 23.62 -12.19 -12.09
N SER A 266 24.68 -12.99 -12.14
CA SER A 266 24.87 -14.03 -13.16
C SER A 266 23.82 -15.15 -13.03
N GLN A 267 23.51 -15.59 -11.81
CA GLN A 267 22.45 -16.58 -11.57
C GLN A 267 21.07 -16.07 -12.04
N TRP A 268 20.74 -14.81 -11.78
CA TRP A 268 19.49 -14.21 -12.24
C TRP A 268 19.41 -14.13 -13.75
N GLN A 269 20.49 -13.65 -14.39
CA GLN A 269 20.57 -13.51 -15.84
C GLN A 269 20.41 -14.87 -16.52
N ALA A 270 21.17 -15.88 -16.07
CA ALA A 270 21.08 -17.23 -16.61
C ALA A 270 19.67 -17.81 -16.43
N ARG A 271 19.04 -17.62 -15.27
CA ARG A 271 17.68 -18.13 -15.02
C ARG A 271 16.65 -17.43 -15.90
N TRP A 272 16.78 -16.11 -16.07
CA TRP A 272 15.89 -15.32 -16.91
C TRP A 272 15.98 -15.73 -18.38
N GLU A 273 17.18 -15.91 -18.92
CA GLU A 273 17.39 -16.38 -20.30
C GLU A 273 16.87 -17.81 -20.52
N GLN A 274 17.20 -18.73 -19.61
CA GLN A 274 16.85 -20.15 -19.77
C GLN A 274 15.38 -20.45 -19.55
N GLN A 275 14.72 -19.78 -18.59
CA GLN A 275 13.32 -20.05 -18.24
C GLN A 275 12.35 -19.18 -19.04
N LEU A 276 12.68 -17.90 -19.24
CA LEU A 276 11.75 -16.90 -19.76
C LEU A 276 12.20 -16.34 -21.13
N GLY A 277 13.23 -16.95 -21.75
CA GLY A 277 13.68 -16.59 -23.09
C GLY A 277 14.34 -15.21 -23.22
N GLY A 278 14.61 -14.52 -22.11
CA GLY A 278 15.08 -13.14 -22.12
C GLY A 278 14.00 -12.11 -22.50
N ASP A 279 12.73 -12.50 -22.51
CA ASP A 279 11.62 -11.60 -22.80
C ASP A 279 11.45 -10.52 -21.71
N GLY A 280 10.67 -9.48 -22.02
CA GLY A 280 10.35 -8.41 -21.08
C GLY A 280 9.64 -8.93 -19.83
N VAL A 281 10.25 -8.74 -18.66
CA VAL A 281 9.70 -9.20 -17.37
C VAL A 281 9.25 -8.05 -16.48
N PHE A 282 8.32 -8.34 -15.55
CA PHE A 282 8.02 -7.47 -14.44
C PHE A 282 8.83 -7.92 -13.21
N VAL A 283 9.61 -7.01 -12.64
CA VAL A 283 10.28 -7.27 -11.35
C VAL A 283 9.42 -6.67 -10.26
N ARG A 284 8.87 -7.53 -9.40
CA ARG A 284 7.86 -7.17 -8.41
C ARG A 284 8.33 -7.54 -7.01
N SER A 285 8.03 -6.68 -6.04
CA SER A 285 8.23 -7.01 -4.63
C SER A 285 7.26 -8.10 -4.16
N SER A 286 7.74 -8.91 -3.22
CA SER A 286 6.96 -9.88 -2.46
C SER A 286 7.56 -9.93 -1.07
N SER A 287 6.92 -9.29 -0.09
CA SER A 287 7.48 -9.11 1.25
C SER A 287 6.99 -10.19 2.24
N ASN A 288 7.66 -10.28 3.38
CA ASN A 288 7.25 -11.10 4.53
C ASN A 288 6.12 -10.46 5.37
N SER A 289 5.80 -9.19 5.12
CA SER A 289 4.72 -8.46 5.79
C SER A 289 3.35 -8.71 5.14
N GLU A 290 3.30 -9.00 3.85
CA GLU A 290 2.06 -9.19 3.08
C GLU A 290 1.20 -10.39 3.49
N ASP A 291 1.73 -11.27 4.34
CA ASP A 291 1.01 -12.41 4.93
C ASP A 291 0.46 -12.13 6.34
N LEU A 292 0.59 -10.90 6.83
CA LEU A 292 -0.05 -10.49 8.07
C LEU A 292 -1.55 -10.32 7.88
N ALA A 293 -2.33 -10.83 8.84
CA ALA A 293 -3.77 -10.61 8.86
C ALA A 293 -4.07 -9.11 8.94
N ASN A 294 -5.00 -8.63 8.12
CA ASN A 294 -5.39 -7.22 8.03
C ASN A 294 -4.24 -6.27 7.65
N PHE A 295 -3.27 -6.76 6.86
CA PHE A 295 -2.24 -5.94 6.24
C PHE A 295 -2.25 -6.14 4.73
N SER A 296 -2.19 -5.02 4.00
CA SER A 296 -2.01 -5.02 2.56
C SER A 296 -0.76 -4.22 2.23
N GLY A 297 0.20 -4.86 1.56
CA GLY A 297 1.37 -4.19 1.00
C GLY A 297 1.09 -3.46 -0.32
N ALA A 298 -0.17 -3.20 -0.66
CA ALA A 298 -0.54 -2.46 -1.85
C ALA A 298 -0.01 -1.03 -1.77
N GLY A 299 0.70 -0.58 -2.81
CA GLY A 299 1.26 0.77 -2.86
C GLY A 299 2.54 0.99 -2.04
N LEU A 300 2.95 0.05 -1.17
CA LEU A 300 4.10 0.25 -0.29
C LEU A 300 5.45 0.08 -1.01
N TYR A 301 5.50 -0.81 -2.00
CA TYR A 301 6.74 -1.26 -2.61
C TYR A 301 6.74 -1.04 -4.13
N THR A 302 7.93 -0.95 -4.71
CA THR A 302 8.12 -0.64 -6.13
C THR A 302 7.97 -1.88 -7.00
N THR A 303 7.39 -1.71 -8.17
CA THR A 303 7.42 -2.68 -9.28
C THR A 303 8.08 -2.03 -10.48
N VAL A 304 9.03 -2.73 -11.11
CA VAL A 304 9.69 -2.27 -12.34
C VAL A 304 9.10 -3.05 -13.52
N PRO A 305 8.32 -2.41 -14.40
CA PRO A 305 7.70 -3.08 -15.54
C PRO A 305 8.64 -3.21 -16.74
N ASN A 306 8.40 -4.20 -17.60
CA ASN A 306 9.02 -4.35 -18.92
C ASN A 306 10.57 -4.28 -18.91
N VAL A 307 11.20 -4.97 -17.96
CA VAL A 307 12.65 -5.13 -17.88
C VAL A 307 13.11 -6.05 -19.00
N ARG A 308 13.88 -5.48 -19.94
CA ARG A 308 14.46 -6.19 -21.11
C ARG A 308 15.98 -6.23 -21.10
N ARG A 309 16.59 -5.52 -20.15
CA ARG A 309 18.04 -5.48 -19.89
C ARG A 309 18.25 -5.04 -18.45
N GLN A 310 19.47 -5.24 -17.91
CA GLN A 310 19.86 -4.75 -16.59
C GLN A 310 18.95 -5.28 -15.46
N LEU A 311 18.71 -6.60 -15.45
CA LEU A 311 17.87 -7.24 -14.44
C LEU A 311 18.34 -6.94 -13.01
N ALA A 312 19.64 -6.90 -12.77
CA ALA A 312 20.21 -6.57 -11.47
C ALA A 312 19.80 -5.17 -10.97
N ASP A 313 19.74 -4.17 -11.86
CA ASP A 313 19.34 -2.81 -11.49
C ASP A 313 17.85 -2.74 -11.12
N ALA A 314 17.02 -3.47 -11.85
CA ALA A 314 15.60 -3.60 -11.52
C ALA A 314 15.39 -4.31 -10.18
N VAL A 315 16.16 -5.37 -9.90
CA VAL A 315 16.13 -6.07 -8.60
C VAL A 315 16.58 -5.14 -7.47
N ARG A 316 17.67 -4.39 -7.63
CA ARG A 316 18.10 -3.38 -6.64
C ARG A 316 17.05 -2.30 -6.40
N THR A 317 16.39 -1.83 -7.46
CA THR A 317 15.29 -0.86 -7.34
C THR A 317 14.15 -1.40 -6.49
N VAL A 318 13.77 -2.67 -6.71
CA VAL A 318 12.73 -3.33 -5.92
C VAL A 318 13.19 -3.59 -4.48
N TRP A 319 14.43 -4.05 -4.26
CA TRP A 319 14.96 -4.25 -2.91
C TRP A 319 15.08 -2.94 -2.12
N ALA A 320 15.53 -1.85 -2.74
CA ALA A 320 15.58 -0.54 -2.11
C ALA A 320 14.18 -0.06 -1.69
N SER A 321 13.11 -0.51 -2.36
CA SER A 321 11.74 -0.10 -2.01
C SER A 321 11.25 -0.58 -0.64
N VAL A 322 11.97 -1.49 0.03
CA VAL A 322 11.74 -1.80 1.45
C VAL A 322 11.90 -0.55 2.32
N TRP A 323 12.74 0.38 1.89
CA TRP A 323 12.99 1.67 2.54
C TRP A 323 12.15 2.81 1.94
N ASN A 324 11.03 2.50 1.28
CA ASN A 324 10.04 3.54 0.95
C ASN A 324 9.50 4.15 2.24
N ALA A 325 9.18 5.45 2.25
CA ALA A 325 8.64 6.11 3.43
C ALA A 325 7.30 5.48 3.84
N GLU A 326 6.47 5.15 2.86
CA GLU A 326 5.20 4.47 3.06
C GLU A 326 5.40 3.07 3.64
N ALA A 327 6.42 2.33 3.19
CA ALA A 327 6.73 1.01 3.71
C ALA A 327 7.33 1.04 5.12
N PHE A 328 8.14 2.04 5.44
CA PHE A 328 8.76 2.24 6.74
C PHE A 328 7.72 2.66 7.80
N GLU A 329 6.76 3.49 7.42
CA GLU A 329 5.71 3.98 8.31
C GLU A 329 4.53 3.01 8.51
N ALA A 330 4.46 1.91 7.75
CA ALA A 330 3.34 0.97 7.70
C ALA A 330 3.41 -0.23 8.66
#